data_AF-A0A7C5JGM8-F1
#
_entry.id   AF-A0A7C5JGM8-F1
#
_cell.length_a   1.000
_cell.length_b   1.000
_cell.length_c   1.000
_cell.angle_alpha   90.00
_cell.angle_beta   90.00
_cell.angle_gamma   90.00
#
_symmetry.space_group_name_H-M   'P 1'
#
loop_
_entity.id
_entity.type
_entity.pdbx_description
1 polymer ?
#
loop_
_entity_poly.entity_id
_entity_poly.type
_entity_poly.pdbx_seq_one_letter_code
_entity_poly.pdbx_strand_id
1 'polypeptide(L)'
;RNDAKFIEKNIKDIVILPNIIGNKLQVVEDDLREYLTNLYQSDIMGKEDIKKLYNITSNQIYSTPYIVNNALPRLNTLFEVTDPFLVIDIGGATTDIHYSTDLVENKNLITQSGYDRLVFKKLGVFKSRDSLVFGAKNNEFVYELLDYLGVNENILEEYSPKATTTLMQLAIFLVLYQVSKTHDYVTLKLEILNSIVLTGGISKVLSDEDIDKIIHFFYKKILDFTEIPNIITDRNYEIWTLGMEEIHNGK
;
A
#
# COMPACT_ATOMS: atom_id res chain seq x y z
N ARG A 1 24.79 31.68 -0.39
CA ARG A 1 23.54 32.50 -0.34
C ARG A 1 23.32 33.31 -1.62
N ASN A 2 24.36 33.71 -2.37
CA ASN A 2 24.20 34.41 -3.65
C ASN A 2 23.94 33.46 -4.84
N ASP A 3 24.44 32.22 -4.78
CA ASP A 3 24.29 31.26 -5.88
C ASP A 3 22.84 30.78 -6.02
N ALA A 4 22.15 30.52 -4.91
CA ALA A 4 20.73 30.14 -4.94
C ALA A 4 19.87 31.22 -5.63
N LYS A 5 20.05 32.48 -5.25
CA LYS A 5 19.33 33.62 -5.87
C LYS A 5 19.70 33.81 -7.35
N PHE A 6 20.95 33.55 -7.71
CA PHE A 6 21.39 33.60 -9.10
C PHE A 6 20.70 32.50 -9.92
N ILE A 7 20.64 31.28 -9.39
CA ILE A 7 20.01 30.15 -10.08
C ILE A 7 18.49 30.35 -10.20
N GLU A 8 17.81 30.75 -9.12
CA GLU A 8 16.36 31.07 -9.13
C GLU A 8 16.00 32.14 -10.17
N LYS A 9 16.88 33.12 -10.38
CA LYS A 9 16.65 34.19 -11.36
C LYS A 9 16.80 33.73 -12.81
N ASN A 10 17.63 32.71 -13.06
CA ASN A 10 18.02 32.30 -14.42
C ASN A 10 17.39 30.98 -14.86
N ILE A 11 16.89 30.15 -13.94
CA ILE A 11 16.24 28.88 -14.25
C ILE A 11 14.79 28.96 -13.81
N LYS A 12 13.89 28.89 -14.80
CA LYS A 12 12.45 28.90 -14.56
C LYS A 12 12.03 27.59 -13.89
N ASP A 13 11.10 27.68 -12.96
CA ASP A 13 10.51 26.54 -12.24
C ASP A 13 11.51 25.70 -11.41
N ILE A 14 12.64 26.29 -11.01
CA ILE A 14 13.60 25.63 -10.11
C ILE A 14 13.14 25.73 -8.65
N VAL A 15 13.26 24.64 -7.90
CA VAL A 15 13.11 24.63 -6.45
C VAL A 15 14.47 24.32 -5.81
N ILE A 16 14.91 25.20 -4.92
CA ILE A 16 16.17 25.04 -4.17
C ILE A 16 15.83 24.69 -2.73
N LEU A 17 16.35 23.56 -2.28
CA LEU A 17 16.16 23.06 -0.91
C LEU A 17 17.47 23.15 -0.11
N PRO A 18 17.39 23.21 1.23
CA PRO A 18 18.57 23.09 2.08
C PRO A 18 19.33 21.78 1.83
N ASN A 19 20.63 21.79 2.09
CA ASN A 19 21.44 20.58 1.99
C ASN A 19 21.02 19.59 3.10
N ILE A 20 20.86 18.31 2.73
CA ILE A 20 20.54 17.21 3.65
C ILE A 20 21.64 16.99 4.69
N ILE A 21 22.84 17.52 4.47
CA ILE A 21 23.92 17.56 5.47
C ILE A 21 24.02 18.97 6.02
N GLY A 22 23.66 19.13 7.29
CA GLY A 22 23.74 20.40 8.01
C GLY A 22 25.18 20.83 8.31
N ASN A 23 25.34 22.07 8.77
CA ASN A 23 26.65 22.66 9.08
C ASN A 23 27.44 21.95 10.21
N LYS A 24 26.81 21.03 10.95
CA LYS A 24 27.48 20.16 11.94
C LYS A 24 27.54 18.70 11.48
N LEU A 25 27.44 18.44 10.17
CA LEU A 25 27.44 17.12 9.54
C LEU A 25 26.31 16.18 9.99
N GLN A 26 25.24 16.73 10.55
CA GLN A 26 24.03 15.98 10.88
C GLN A 26 23.10 15.89 9.67
N VAL A 27 22.33 14.80 9.57
CA VAL A 27 21.28 14.66 8.57
C VAL A 27 20.13 15.61 8.91
N VAL A 28 19.70 16.42 7.94
CA VAL A 28 18.57 17.35 8.01
C VAL A 28 17.69 17.12 6.79
N GLU A 29 16.88 16.07 6.83
CA GLU A 29 16.11 15.58 5.68
C GLU A 29 14.67 16.11 5.60
N ASP A 30 14.20 16.81 6.64
CA ASP A 30 12.79 17.20 6.78
C ASP A 30 12.28 18.03 5.61
N ASP A 31 13.01 19.08 5.20
CA ASP A 31 12.60 19.95 4.09
C ASP A 31 12.52 19.20 2.76
N LEU A 32 13.47 18.29 2.49
CA LEU A 32 13.47 17.47 1.28
C LEU A 32 12.35 16.44 1.31
N ARG A 33 12.18 15.76 2.44
CA ARG A 33 11.12 14.78 2.65
C ARG A 33 9.75 15.42 2.51
N GLU A 34 9.53 16.57 3.13
CA GLU A 34 8.29 17.33 3.06
C GLU A 34 8.04 17.83 1.63
N TYR A 35 9.04 18.38 0.95
CA TYR A 35 8.89 18.80 -0.44
C TYR A 35 8.54 17.64 -1.37
N LEU A 36 9.29 16.53 -1.31
CA LEU A 36 9.02 15.35 -2.12
C LEU A 36 7.66 14.73 -1.80
N THR A 37 7.30 14.71 -0.51
CA THR A 37 5.98 14.28 -0.07
C THR A 37 4.93 15.19 -0.67
N ASN A 38 5.03 16.51 -0.53
CA ASN A 38 4.05 17.46 -1.06
C ASN A 38 3.94 17.40 -2.59
N LEU A 39 5.06 17.26 -3.31
CA LEU A 39 5.10 17.07 -4.76
C LEU A 39 4.39 15.78 -5.17
N TYR A 40 4.72 14.67 -4.50
CA TYR A 40 4.02 13.40 -4.71
C TYR A 40 2.54 13.50 -4.29
N GLN A 41 2.25 14.32 -3.28
CA GLN A 41 0.92 14.42 -2.71
C GLN A 41 -0.02 15.26 -3.55
N SER A 42 0.47 16.34 -4.19
CA SER A 42 -0.27 17.15 -5.15
C SER A 42 -0.71 16.35 -6.38
N ASP A 43 -0.01 15.25 -6.68
CA ASP A 43 -0.26 14.44 -7.88
C ASP A 43 -1.31 13.34 -7.67
N ILE A 44 -1.49 12.85 -6.45
CA ILE A 44 -2.51 11.82 -6.16
C ILE A 44 -3.93 12.39 -6.14
N MET A 45 -4.09 13.71 -5.97
CA MET A 45 -5.39 14.40 -6.02
C MET A 45 -5.64 15.05 -7.39
N GLY A 46 -5.91 14.21 -8.40
CA GLY A 46 -6.67 14.64 -9.58
C GLY A 46 -6.05 15.73 -10.46
N LYS A 47 -4.71 15.79 -10.60
CA LYS A 47 -4.06 16.66 -11.61
C LYS A 47 -3.01 15.92 -12.43
N GLU A 48 -2.91 16.34 -13.69
CA GLU A 48 -2.11 15.79 -14.78
C GLU A 48 -0.58 15.93 -14.63
N ASP A 49 -0.02 16.05 -13.43
CA ASP A 49 1.30 16.67 -13.24
C ASP A 49 2.53 15.73 -13.34
N ILE A 50 2.41 14.40 -13.18
CA ILE A 50 3.49 13.46 -13.58
C ILE A 50 3.83 13.58 -15.08
N LYS A 51 2.87 13.98 -15.94
CA LYS A 51 3.15 14.24 -17.37
C LYS A 51 4.26 15.27 -17.56
N LYS A 52 4.36 16.26 -16.66
CA LYS A 52 5.42 17.26 -16.71
C LYS A 52 6.78 16.70 -16.32
N LEU A 53 6.83 15.76 -15.37
CA LEU A 53 8.07 15.04 -15.04
C LEU A 53 8.60 14.27 -16.25
N TYR A 54 7.74 13.57 -17.00
CA TYR A 54 8.13 12.91 -18.26
C TYR A 54 8.70 13.88 -19.30
N ASN A 55 8.32 15.15 -19.28
CA ASN A 55 8.86 16.16 -20.21
C ASN A 55 10.26 16.67 -19.81
N ILE A 56 10.67 16.49 -18.55
CA ILE A 56 11.95 17.00 -18.02
C ILE A 56 12.94 15.89 -17.65
N THR A 57 12.55 14.62 -17.77
CA THR A 57 13.42 13.48 -17.51
C THR A 57 13.45 12.53 -18.69
N SER A 58 14.64 12.03 -19.02
CA SER A 58 14.81 10.91 -19.96
C SER A 58 14.54 9.55 -19.31
N ASN A 59 14.41 9.50 -17.97
CA ASN A 59 14.15 8.27 -17.25
C ASN A 59 12.68 7.90 -17.35
N GLN A 60 12.40 6.65 -17.72
CA GLN A 60 11.05 6.13 -17.67
C GLN A 60 10.61 6.02 -16.21
N ILE A 61 9.58 6.77 -15.85
CA ILE A 61 8.90 6.63 -14.57
C ILE A 61 7.86 5.51 -14.74
N TYR A 62 7.82 4.58 -13.78
CA TYR A 62 6.82 3.52 -13.74
C TYR A 62 5.94 3.72 -12.51
N SER A 63 4.65 3.38 -12.63
CA SER A 63 3.76 3.39 -11.48
C SER A 63 4.08 2.21 -10.55
N THR A 64 3.96 2.39 -9.23
CA THR A 64 4.14 1.30 -8.24
C THR A 64 3.36 0.05 -8.62
N PRO A 65 2.08 0.13 -9.02
CA PRO A 65 1.32 -1.06 -9.37
C PRO A 65 1.86 -1.80 -10.60
N TYR A 66 2.41 -1.07 -11.57
CA TYR A 66 3.05 -1.68 -12.74
C TYR A 66 4.30 -2.44 -12.31
N ILE A 67 5.14 -1.85 -11.46
CA ILE A 67 6.35 -2.49 -10.93
C ILE A 67 5.98 -3.76 -10.15
N VAL A 68 5.04 -3.66 -9.21
CA VAL A 68 4.59 -4.80 -8.40
C VAL A 68 4.04 -5.92 -9.28
N ASN A 69 3.21 -5.63 -10.29
CA ASN A 69 2.68 -6.65 -11.21
C ASN A 69 3.78 -7.41 -11.95
N ASN A 70 4.89 -6.76 -12.32
CA ASN A 70 6.01 -7.42 -12.99
C ASN A 70 6.80 -8.33 -12.05
N ALA A 71 6.76 -8.08 -10.73
CA ALA A 71 7.44 -8.91 -9.74
C ALA A 71 6.69 -10.22 -9.41
N LEU A 72 5.35 -10.25 -9.53
CA LEU A 72 4.50 -11.34 -9.06
C LEU A 72 4.93 -12.74 -9.56
N PRO A 73 5.24 -12.94 -10.86
CA PRO A 73 5.61 -14.28 -11.36
C PRO A 73 6.91 -14.84 -10.75
N ARG A 74 7.74 -13.98 -10.14
CA ARG A 74 9.03 -14.36 -9.55
C ARG A 74 9.09 -14.09 -8.06
N LEU A 75 7.94 -13.85 -7.42
CA LEU A 75 7.88 -13.47 -6.02
C LEU A 75 8.46 -14.56 -5.09
N ASN A 76 8.32 -15.84 -5.49
CA ASN A 76 8.92 -17.00 -4.82
C ASN A 76 10.46 -17.01 -4.81
N THR A 77 11.12 -16.16 -5.59
CA THR A 77 12.58 -16.01 -5.56
C THR A 77 13.07 -15.14 -4.41
N LEU A 78 12.19 -14.29 -3.86
CA LEU A 78 12.47 -13.43 -2.72
C LEU A 78 11.95 -14.02 -1.41
N PHE A 79 10.76 -14.60 -1.46
CA PHE A 79 10.01 -14.99 -0.28
C PHE A 79 9.51 -16.44 -0.40
N GLU A 80 9.24 -17.07 0.73
CA GLU A 80 8.57 -18.39 0.79
C GLU A 80 7.06 -18.27 0.50
N VAL A 81 6.73 -17.78 -0.71
CA VAL A 81 5.36 -17.62 -1.20
C VAL A 81 4.91 -18.90 -1.90
N THR A 82 3.70 -19.34 -1.57
CA THR A 82 3.06 -20.50 -2.20
C THR A 82 1.75 -20.08 -2.88
N ASP A 83 1.56 -20.48 -4.13
CA ASP A 83 0.31 -20.25 -4.85
C ASP A 83 -0.86 -21.08 -4.27
N PRO A 84 -2.10 -20.57 -4.29
CA PRO A 84 -2.44 -19.21 -4.69
C PRO A 84 -2.10 -18.21 -3.57
N PHE A 85 -1.59 -17.05 -3.96
CA PHE A 85 -1.25 -15.97 -3.03
C PHE A 85 -1.96 -14.65 -3.36
N LEU A 86 -1.97 -13.79 -2.35
CA LEU A 86 -2.47 -12.42 -2.41
C LEU A 86 -1.33 -11.45 -2.06
N VAL A 87 -1.18 -10.34 -2.79
CA VAL A 87 -0.33 -9.21 -2.36
C VAL A 87 -1.21 -8.02 -2.02
N ILE A 88 -1.02 -7.45 -0.84
CA ILE A 88 -1.74 -6.27 -0.35
C ILE A 88 -0.72 -5.13 -0.17
N ASP A 89 -0.78 -4.13 -1.05
CA ASP A 89 0.00 -2.89 -0.94
C ASP A 89 -0.87 -1.81 -0.28
N ILE A 90 -0.60 -1.50 0.99
CA ILE A 90 -1.34 -0.46 1.71
C ILE A 90 -0.49 0.80 1.82
N GLY A 91 -0.87 1.80 1.04
CA GLY A 91 -0.25 3.12 1.01
C GLY A 91 -1.01 4.18 1.81
N GLY A 92 -0.45 5.39 1.79
CA GLY A 92 -1.09 6.55 2.41
C GLY A 92 -2.41 6.96 1.74
N ALA A 93 -2.58 6.68 0.45
CA ALA A 93 -3.73 7.16 -0.33
C ALA A 93 -4.61 6.04 -0.90
N THR A 94 -4.02 4.92 -1.27
CA THR A 94 -4.73 3.78 -1.84
C THR A 94 -4.29 2.50 -1.14
N THR A 95 -5.17 1.52 -1.18
CA THR A 95 -4.79 0.12 -0.98
C THR A 95 -4.98 -0.61 -2.29
N ASP A 96 -3.97 -1.36 -2.69
CA ASP A 96 -3.95 -2.14 -3.92
C ASP A 96 -3.86 -3.62 -3.55
N ILE A 97 -4.75 -4.43 -4.13
CA ILE A 97 -4.67 -5.89 -4.02
C ILE A 97 -4.24 -6.43 -5.38
N HIS A 98 -3.19 -7.23 -5.39
CA HIS A 98 -2.80 -8.04 -6.52
C HIS A 98 -3.08 -9.51 -6.21
N TYR A 99 -3.75 -10.21 -7.12
CA TYR A 99 -4.26 -11.56 -6.88
C TYR A 99 -4.07 -12.44 -8.10
N SER A 100 -3.86 -13.75 -7.86
CA SER A 100 -3.94 -14.75 -8.92
C SER A 100 -5.37 -14.86 -9.43
N THR A 101 -5.55 -14.96 -10.75
CA THR A 101 -6.86 -15.14 -11.38
C THR A 101 -7.55 -16.44 -10.95
N ASP A 102 -6.80 -17.40 -10.43
CA ASP A 102 -7.34 -18.66 -9.90
C ASP A 102 -8.20 -18.46 -8.64
N LEU A 103 -8.02 -17.32 -7.95
CA LEU A 103 -8.81 -16.94 -6.78
C LEU A 103 -10.20 -16.40 -7.16
N VAL A 104 -10.44 -16.07 -8.43
CA VAL A 104 -11.71 -15.45 -8.86
C VAL A 104 -12.84 -16.47 -8.84
N GLU A 105 -13.88 -16.20 -8.06
CA GLU A 105 -15.06 -17.07 -8.00
C GLU A 105 -15.91 -16.97 -9.28
N ASN A 106 -16.07 -15.75 -9.81
CA ASN A 106 -16.87 -15.48 -11.00
C ASN A 106 -16.00 -15.35 -12.26
N LYS A 107 -15.75 -16.48 -12.96
CA LYS A 107 -14.88 -16.61 -14.15
C LYS A 107 -15.29 -15.82 -15.40
N ASN A 108 -16.21 -14.86 -15.31
CA ASN A 108 -16.63 -14.04 -16.46
C ASN A 108 -15.56 -13.02 -16.90
N LEU A 109 -14.46 -12.89 -16.16
CA LEU A 109 -13.32 -12.06 -16.48
C LEU A 109 -12.26 -12.90 -17.18
N ILE A 110 -12.19 -12.81 -18.51
CA ILE A 110 -11.07 -13.36 -19.29
C ILE A 110 -9.95 -12.32 -19.25
N THR A 111 -8.98 -12.51 -18.35
CA THR A 111 -7.71 -11.76 -18.37
C THR A 111 -6.65 -12.59 -19.10
N GLN A 112 -5.77 -11.94 -19.86
CA GLN A 112 -4.65 -12.60 -20.55
C GLN A 112 -3.46 -12.87 -19.61
N SER A 113 -3.41 -12.19 -18.45
CA SER A 113 -2.40 -12.38 -17.40
C SER A 113 -2.92 -13.31 -16.31
N GLY A 114 -2.01 -14.09 -15.70
CA GLY A 114 -2.31 -14.94 -14.53
C GLY A 114 -2.53 -14.16 -13.22
N TYR A 115 -2.27 -12.86 -13.23
CA TYR A 115 -2.48 -11.96 -12.10
C TYR A 115 -3.30 -10.74 -12.52
N ASP A 116 -4.12 -10.23 -11.61
CA ASP A 116 -4.92 -9.01 -11.79
C ASP A 116 -4.90 -8.15 -10.50
N ARG A 117 -5.47 -6.94 -10.56
CA ARG A 117 -5.40 -5.91 -9.51
C ARG A 117 -6.75 -5.26 -9.21
N LEU A 118 -7.02 -5.04 -7.92
CA LEU A 118 -8.09 -4.16 -7.42
C LEU A 118 -7.51 -2.95 -6.69
N VAL A 119 -8.16 -1.80 -6.82
CA VAL A 119 -7.70 -0.51 -6.25
C VAL A 119 -8.76 0.09 -5.34
N PHE A 120 -8.41 0.28 -4.07
CA PHE A 120 -9.28 0.85 -3.04
C PHE A 120 -8.82 2.26 -2.68
N LYS A 121 -9.38 3.26 -3.37
CA LYS A 121 -9.08 4.68 -3.12
C LYS A 121 -9.55 5.18 -1.74
N LYS A 122 -10.50 4.48 -1.14
CA LYS A 122 -11.12 4.85 0.15
C LYS A 122 -10.48 4.17 1.36
N LEU A 123 -9.49 3.29 1.15
CA LEU A 123 -8.87 2.49 2.22
C LEU A 123 -7.40 2.84 2.47
N GLY A 124 -6.91 3.96 1.93
CA GLY A 124 -5.60 4.51 2.26
C GLY A 124 -5.56 5.12 3.67
N VAL A 125 -4.47 4.88 4.39
CA VAL A 125 -4.40 5.08 5.85
C VAL A 125 -4.10 6.52 6.29
N PHE A 126 -3.61 7.38 5.39
CA PHE A 126 -3.21 8.75 5.72
C PHE A 126 -4.10 9.80 5.03
N LYS A 127 -4.09 9.82 3.69
CA LYS A 127 -4.89 10.77 2.91
C LYS A 127 -6.37 10.42 2.88
N SER A 128 -6.66 9.12 2.79
CA SER A 128 -8.03 8.63 2.74
C SER A 128 -8.53 8.22 4.13
N ARG A 129 -7.87 8.73 5.20
CA ARG A 129 -8.18 8.42 6.60
C ARG A 129 -9.67 8.56 6.90
N ASP A 130 -10.29 9.69 6.54
CA ASP A 130 -11.70 9.93 6.86
C ASP A 130 -12.63 8.95 6.12
N SER A 131 -12.27 8.57 4.90
CA SER A 131 -13.00 7.54 4.15
C SER A 131 -12.81 6.15 4.75
N LEU A 132 -11.60 5.85 5.23
CA LEU A 132 -11.29 4.60 5.93
C LEU A 132 -12.05 4.51 7.26
N VAL A 133 -12.04 5.58 8.06
CA VAL A 133 -12.81 5.69 9.31
C VAL A 133 -14.31 5.55 9.04
N PHE A 134 -14.82 6.23 8.01
CA PHE A 134 -16.22 6.10 7.61
C PHE A 134 -16.54 4.65 7.22
N GLY A 135 -15.69 4.01 6.40
CA GLY A 135 -15.86 2.60 6.02
C GLY A 135 -15.82 1.66 7.22
N ALA A 136 -14.92 1.92 8.18
CA ALA A 136 -14.80 1.16 9.41
C ALA A 136 -16.07 1.26 10.27
N LYS A 137 -16.56 2.47 10.52
CA LYS A 137 -17.79 2.70 11.31
C LYS A 137 -19.05 2.08 10.71
N ASN A 138 -19.10 1.92 9.39
CA ASN A 138 -20.22 1.30 8.70
C ASN A 138 -20.07 -0.22 8.51
N ASN A 139 -18.96 -0.82 8.96
CA ASN A 139 -18.76 -2.25 8.89
C ASN A 139 -19.27 -2.92 10.17
N GLU A 140 -20.11 -3.95 10.00
CA GLU A 140 -20.82 -4.63 11.10
C GLU A 140 -19.90 -5.30 12.14
N PHE A 141 -18.64 -5.61 11.79
CA PHE A 141 -17.70 -6.32 12.65
C PHE A 141 -16.63 -5.44 13.30
N VAL A 142 -16.56 -4.15 12.94
CA VAL A 142 -15.43 -3.30 13.37
C VAL A 142 -15.40 -3.09 14.86
N TYR A 143 -16.54 -2.90 15.52
CA TYR A 143 -16.56 -2.70 16.98
C TYR A 143 -16.12 -3.96 17.75
N GLU A 144 -16.48 -5.15 17.25
CA GLU A 144 -15.99 -6.42 17.80
C GLU A 144 -14.49 -6.58 17.57
N LEU A 145 -14.00 -6.21 16.38
CA LEU A 145 -12.57 -6.20 16.09
C LEU A 145 -11.80 -5.22 16.99
N LEU A 146 -12.34 -4.02 17.26
CA LEU A 146 -11.71 -3.06 18.16
C LEU A 146 -11.60 -3.61 19.58
N ASP A 147 -12.65 -4.29 20.07
CA ASP A 147 -12.63 -4.98 21.36
C ASP A 147 -11.58 -6.12 21.38
N TYR A 148 -11.52 -6.92 20.30
CA TYR A 148 -10.50 -7.95 20.13
C TYR A 148 -9.06 -7.40 20.14
N LEU A 149 -8.85 -6.20 19.59
CA LEU A 149 -7.58 -5.48 19.61
C LEU A 149 -7.32 -4.76 20.96
N GLY A 150 -8.26 -4.77 21.90
CA GLY A 150 -8.14 -4.10 23.19
C GLY A 150 -8.13 -2.57 23.09
N VAL A 151 -8.86 -2.01 22.12
CA VAL A 151 -8.96 -0.56 21.88
C VAL A 151 -10.40 -0.08 21.88
N ASN A 152 -10.61 1.15 22.36
CA ASN A 152 -11.93 1.78 22.38
C ASN A 152 -12.24 2.45 21.04
N GLU A 153 -13.52 2.53 20.64
CA GLU A 153 -14.00 3.22 19.42
C GLU A 153 -13.49 4.66 19.23
N ASN A 154 -13.19 5.37 20.31
CA ASN A 154 -12.62 6.72 20.26
C ASN A 154 -11.29 6.76 19.49
N ILE A 155 -10.58 5.63 19.37
CA ILE A 155 -9.33 5.51 18.60
C ILE A 155 -9.52 5.91 17.12
N LEU A 156 -10.74 5.79 16.58
CA LEU A 156 -11.07 6.17 15.21
C LEU A 156 -11.05 7.69 14.99
N GLU A 157 -11.20 8.49 16.04
CA GLU A 157 -11.16 9.96 16.00
C GLU A 157 -9.79 10.52 16.38
N GLU A 158 -8.89 9.68 16.90
CA GLU A 158 -7.57 10.09 17.36
C GLU A 158 -6.55 10.28 16.21
N TYR A 159 -5.58 11.14 16.47
CA TYR A 159 -4.39 11.37 15.64
C TYR A 159 -3.13 11.05 16.46
N SER A 160 -3.02 9.79 16.87
CA SER A 160 -1.91 9.26 17.66
C SER A 160 -1.20 8.12 16.91
N PRO A 161 0.06 7.79 17.23
CA PRO A 161 0.74 6.63 16.64
C PRO A 161 -0.08 5.33 16.82
N LYS A 162 -0.72 5.18 17.98
CA LYS A 162 -1.62 4.05 18.25
C LYS A 162 -2.82 4.03 17.31
N ALA A 163 -3.44 5.19 17.06
CA ALA A 163 -4.54 5.31 16.12
C ALA A 163 -4.10 4.97 14.69
N THR A 164 -2.92 5.41 14.27
CA THR A 164 -2.33 5.04 12.98
C THR A 164 -2.17 3.52 12.84
N THR A 165 -1.60 2.86 13.85
CA THR A 165 -1.48 1.39 13.88
C THR A 165 -2.84 0.71 13.77
N THR A 166 -3.83 1.14 14.56
CA THR A 166 -5.19 0.58 14.52
C THR A 166 -5.84 0.79 13.14
N LEU A 167 -5.71 1.98 12.55
CA LEU A 167 -6.26 2.25 11.21
C LEU A 167 -5.60 1.40 10.14
N MET A 168 -4.30 1.15 10.23
CA MET A 168 -3.59 0.25 9.32
C MET A 168 -4.09 -1.20 9.44
N GLN A 169 -4.35 -1.69 10.66
CA GLN A 169 -4.99 -3.00 10.86
C GLN A 169 -6.41 -3.01 10.27
N LEU A 170 -7.21 -1.98 10.52
CA LEU A 170 -8.56 -1.86 9.95
C LEU A 170 -8.54 -1.83 8.43
N ALA A 171 -7.53 -1.19 7.81
CA ALA A 171 -7.38 -1.20 6.36
C ALA A 171 -7.19 -2.63 5.83
N ILE A 172 -6.33 -3.45 6.45
CA ILE A 172 -6.18 -4.87 6.08
C ILE A 172 -7.51 -5.60 6.19
N PHE A 173 -8.20 -5.47 7.32
CA PHE A 173 -9.48 -6.14 7.55
C PHE A 173 -10.56 -5.74 6.54
N LEU A 174 -10.75 -4.44 6.31
CA LEU A 174 -11.79 -3.94 5.40
C LEU A 174 -11.54 -4.36 3.96
N VAL A 175 -10.28 -4.40 3.54
CA VAL A 175 -9.87 -4.83 2.20
C VAL A 175 -10.19 -6.31 2.00
N LEU A 176 -9.78 -7.17 2.94
CA LEU A 176 -10.09 -8.61 2.92
C LEU A 176 -11.61 -8.85 2.95
N TYR A 177 -12.33 -8.13 3.80
CA TYR A 177 -13.78 -8.21 3.92
C TYR A 177 -14.52 -7.80 2.64
N GLN A 178 -14.05 -6.76 1.96
CA GLN A 178 -14.67 -6.31 0.70
C GLN A 178 -14.49 -7.34 -0.41
N VAL A 179 -13.33 -7.99 -0.51
CA VAL A 179 -13.09 -9.00 -1.56
C VAL A 179 -13.62 -10.39 -1.23
N SER A 180 -13.92 -10.68 0.05
CA SER A 180 -14.53 -11.95 0.45
C SER A 180 -16.04 -12.00 0.31
N LYS A 181 -16.71 -10.84 0.22
CA LYS A 181 -18.17 -10.75 0.05
C LYS A 181 -18.52 -10.37 -1.38
N THR A 182 -19.60 -10.96 -1.90
CA THR A 182 -20.19 -10.60 -3.19
C THR A 182 -20.58 -9.13 -3.22
N HIS A 183 -19.75 -8.31 -3.85
CA HIS A 183 -20.03 -6.92 -4.18
C HIS A 183 -20.03 -6.76 -5.71
N ASP A 184 -20.26 -5.55 -6.21
CA ASP A 184 -20.13 -5.21 -7.64
C ASP A 184 -18.70 -5.39 -8.20
N TYR A 185 -17.76 -5.80 -7.34
CA TYR A 185 -16.34 -6.06 -7.64
C TYR A 185 -16.07 -7.58 -7.69
N VAL A 186 -14.83 -7.95 -7.99
CA VAL A 186 -14.40 -9.35 -7.99
C VAL A 186 -14.49 -9.96 -6.58
N THR A 187 -15.15 -11.11 -6.47
CA THR A 187 -15.10 -11.96 -5.26
C THR A 187 -13.92 -12.92 -5.36
N LEU A 188 -13.08 -12.94 -4.31
CA LEU A 188 -11.93 -13.81 -4.18
C LEU A 188 -12.19 -14.94 -3.18
N LYS A 189 -11.77 -16.15 -3.55
CA LYS A 189 -11.77 -17.34 -2.70
C LYS A 189 -10.61 -17.30 -1.71
N LEU A 190 -10.78 -16.54 -0.64
CA LEU A 190 -9.73 -16.38 0.37
C LEU A 190 -9.48 -17.68 1.17
N GLU A 191 -10.44 -18.60 1.18
CA GLU A 191 -10.35 -19.88 1.88
C GLU A 191 -9.29 -20.85 1.31
N ILE A 192 -8.86 -20.64 0.06
CA ILE A 192 -7.82 -21.47 -0.59
C ILE A 192 -6.45 -20.80 -0.61
N LEU A 193 -6.30 -19.61 -0.01
CA LEU A 193 -5.03 -18.89 -0.01
C LEU A 193 -3.98 -19.68 0.78
N ASN A 194 -2.81 -19.86 0.16
CA ASN A 194 -1.64 -20.43 0.83
C ASN A 194 -0.72 -19.33 1.37
N SER A 195 -0.76 -18.12 0.81
CA SER A 195 0.08 -17.01 1.27
C SER A 195 -0.60 -15.63 1.12
N ILE A 196 -0.35 -14.74 2.08
CA ILE A 196 -0.65 -13.31 2.01
C ILE A 196 0.65 -12.54 2.16
N VAL A 197 0.96 -11.69 1.19
CA VAL A 197 2.13 -10.82 1.19
C VAL A 197 1.69 -9.38 1.41
N LEU A 198 2.24 -8.71 2.42
CA LEU A 198 1.95 -7.31 2.71
C LEU A 198 3.14 -6.43 2.37
N THR A 199 2.89 -5.35 1.63
CA THR A 199 3.90 -4.33 1.30
C THR A 199 3.30 -2.93 1.48
N GLY A 200 4.05 -1.89 1.12
CA GLY A 200 3.61 -0.51 1.30
C GLY A 200 3.93 0.06 2.68
N GLY A 201 3.26 1.15 3.06
CA GLY A 201 3.53 1.88 4.29
C GLY A 201 3.29 1.07 5.57
N ILE A 202 2.35 0.12 5.53
CA ILE A 202 2.03 -0.75 6.68
C ILE A 202 3.21 -1.64 7.10
N SER A 203 4.04 -2.05 6.13
CA SER A 203 5.21 -2.90 6.35
C SER A 203 6.29 -2.23 7.18
N LYS A 204 6.18 -0.91 7.41
CA LYS A 204 7.12 -0.14 8.21
C LYS A 204 6.60 0.19 9.60
N VAL A 205 5.31 -0.04 9.85
CA VAL A 205 4.62 0.42 11.07
C VAL A 205 4.04 -0.74 11.87
N LEU A 206 3.37 -1.68 11.22
CA LEU A 206 2.76 -2.81 11.92
C LEU A 206 3.81 -3.85 12.28
N SER A 207 3.80 -4.37 13.50
CA SER A 207 4.59 -5.57 13.83
C SER A 207 3.98 -6.82 13.19
N ASP A 208 4.74 -7.91 13.11
CA ASP A 208 4.18 -9.18 12.61
C ASP A 208 3.02 -9.65 13.51
N GLU A 209 3.11 -9.42 14.83
CA GLU A 209 2.02 -9.72 15.77
C GLU A 209 0.74 -8.91 15.47
N ASP A 210 0.87 -7.64 15.08
CA ASP A 210 -0.29 -6.80 14.72
C ASP A 210 -0.99 -7.32 13.46
N ILE A 211 -0.21 -7.82 12.50
CA ILE A 211 -0.68 -8.39 11.23
C ILE A 211 -1.33 -9.76 11.48
N ASP A 212 -0.70 -10.61 12.28
CA ASP A 212 -1.22 -11.93 12.62
C ASP A 212 -2.57 -11.82 13.32
N LYS A 213 -2.70 -10.90 14.30
CA LYS A 213 -3.98 -10.66 15.00
C LYS A 213 -5.11 -10.32 14.05
N ILE A 214 -4.87 -9.40 13.10
CA ILE A 214 -5.92 -8.93 12.20
C ILE A 214 -6.31 -9.99 11.17
N ILE A 215 -5.34 -10.73 10.62
CA ILE A 215 -5.60 -11.81 9.67
C ILE A 215 -6.30 -12.97 10.39
N HIS A 216 -5.86 -13.34 11.59
CA HIS A 216 -6.49 -14.39 12.37
C HIS A 216 -7.93 -14.04 12.76
N PHE A 217 -8.19 -12.79 13.19
CA PHE A 217 -9.56 -12.33 13.43
C PHE A 217 -10.40 -12.47 12.17
N PHE A 218 -9.89 -12.01 11.02
CA PHE A 218 -10.62 -12.09 9.75
C PHE A 218 -10.97 -13.52 9.37
N TYR A 219 -10.00 -14.44 9.32
CA TYR A 219 -10.24 -15.83 8.91
C TYR A 219 -11.19 -16.54 9.87
N LYS A 220 -11.00 -16.37 11.18
CA LYS A 220 -11.85 -17.01 12.18
C LYS A 220 -13.26 -16.43 12.20
N LYS A 221 -13.40 -15.11 12.17
CA LYS A 221 -14.69 -14.44 12.38
C LYS A 221 -15.52 -14.36 11.10
N ILE A 222 -14.87 -14.07 9.97
CA ILE A 222 -15.55 -13.81 8.70
C ILE A 222 -15.67 -15.07 7.87
N LEU A 223 -14.62 -15.89 7.82
CA LEU A 223 -14.61 -17.09 6.98
C LEU A 223 -14.96 -18.38 7.75
N ASP A 224 -14.92 -18.37 9.09
CA ASP A 224 -15.05 -19.56 9.95
C ASP A 224 -13.92 -20.59 9.75
N PHE A 225 -12.70 -20.11 9.47
CA PHE A 225 -11.50 -20.94 9.33
C PHE A 225 -10.57 -20.76 10.52
N THR A 226 -10.00 -21.87 11.00
CA THR A 226 -8.98 -21.87 12.06
C THR A 226 -7.56 -21.77 11.51
N GLU A 227 -7.34 -22.29 10.30
CA GLU A 227 -6.06 -22.20 9.60
C GLU A 227 -6.02 -20.88 8.83
N ILE A 228 -4.85 -20.24 8.85
CA ILE A 228 -4.56 -19.00 8.12
C ILE A 228 -3.42 -19.24 7.13
N PRO A 229 -3.38 -18.51 6.01
CA PRO A 229 -2.26 -18.58 5.07
C PRO A 229 -0.94 -18.17 5.72
N ASN A 230 0.17 -18.54 5.09
CA ASN A 230 1.48 -17.99 5.46
C ASN A 230 1.48 -16.46 5.25
N ILE A 231 1.87 -15.71 6.27
CA ILE A 231 1.90 -14.24 6.23
C ILE A 231 3.33 -13.78 6.03
N ILE A 232 3.55 -12.99 4.98
CA ILE A 232 4.86 -12.48 4.60
C ILE A 232 4.77 -10.96 4.56
N THR A 233 5.70 -10.28 5.20
CA THR A 233 5.76 -8.82 5.15
C THR A 233 7.01 -8.38 4.41
N ASP A 234 6.85 -7.68 3.31
CA ASP A 234 7.92 -7.04 2.56
C ASP A 234 8.42 -5.80 3.31
N ARG A 235 9.31 -6.05 4.28
CA ARG A 235 9.87 -5.00 5.14
C ARG A 235 10.84 -4.09 4.41
N ASN A 236 11.36 -4.46 3.24
CA ASN A 236 12.45 -3.74 2.58
C ASN A 236 12.09 -3.22 1.17
N TYR A 237 10.83 -3.31 0.75
CA TYR A 237 10.40 -3.01 -0.62
C TYR A 237 11.14 -3.88 -1.66
N GLU A 238 11.40 -5.14 -1.33
CA GLU A 238 12.09 -6.09 -2.21
C GLU A 238 11.25 -6.42 -3.44
N ILE A 239 9.92 -6.45 -3.29
CA ILE A 239 8.98 -6.62 -4.41
C ILE A 239 9.18 -5.53 -5.44
N TRP A 240 9.35 -4.29 -4.99
CA TRP A 240 9.58 -3.15 -5.87
C TRP A 240 10.91 -3.29 -6.61
N THR A 241 11.97 -3.71 -5.90
CA THR A 241 13.31 -3.92 -6.47
C THR A 241 13.28 -5.01 -7.55
N LEU A 242 12.69 -6.17 -7.25
CA LEU A 242 12.53 -7.26 -8.21
C LEU A 242 11.70 -6.82 -9.42
N GLY A 243 10.58 -6.12 -9.21
CA GLY A 243 9.75 -5.63 -10.31
C GLY A 243 10.51 -4.70 -11.26
N MET A 244 11.37 -3.84 -10.71
CA MET A 244 12.24 -2.98 -11.51
C MET A 244 13.31 -3.76 -12.28
N GLU A 245 13.91 -4.78 -11.67
CA GLU A 245 14.86 -5.68 -12.34
C GLU A 245 14.20 -6.45 -13.49
N GLU A 246 12.99 -6.99 -13.29
CA GLU A 246 12.23 -7.68 -14.33
C GLU A 246 11.89 -6.75 -15.51
N ILE A 247 11.49 -5.51 -15.23
CA ILE A 247 11.25 -4.50 -16.26
C ILE A 247 12.53 -4.17 -17.03
N HIS A 248 13.70 -4.16 -16.38
CA HIS A 248 14.97 -3.88 -17.03
C HIS A 248 15.46 -5.07 -17.87
N ASN A 249 15.36 -6.29 -17.34
CA ASN A 249 15.79 -7.52 -17.99
C ASN A 249 14.87 -7.95 -19.14
N GLY A 250 13.62 -7.50 -19.14
CA GLY A 250 12.65 -7.73 -20.22
C GLY A 250 12.77 -6.77 -21.41
N LYS A 251 13.70 -5.79 -21.38
CA LYS A 251 14.03 -4.90 -22.50
C LYS A 251 15.26 -5.41 -23.26
#